data_AF-A0A158CHJ7-F1
#
_entry.id   AF-A0A158CHJ7-F1
#
_cell.length_a   1.000
_cell.length_b   1.000
_cell.length_c   1.000
_cell.angle_alpha   90.00
_cell.angle_beta   90.00
_cell.angle_gamma   90.00
#
_symmetry.space_group_name_H-M   'P 1'
#
loop_
_entity.id
_entity.type
_entity.pdbx_description
1 polymer ?
#
loop_
_entity_poly.entity_id
_entity_poly.type
_entity_poly.pdbx_seq_one_letter_code
_entity_poly.pdbx_strand_id
1 'polypeptide(L)'
;MFKRYSAILTLLLSGCGAWQAVSDTSVVAYDAVFHRRVEEVNVDLSARAELNPDSAGRSTSVAVRVYQLKDRKRFDAASYGELIVKDTPVLSEDLQASMAAVVNPGGAASLSQPMVKGTEYIAIAAFYQNPDKTGTGSRSSRASRCRQTNRSSWRGWIRR
;
A
#
# COMPACT_ATOMS: atom_id res chain seq x y z
N MET A 1 -18.75 -13.14 75.11
CA MET A 1 -18.89 -13.61 73.71
C MET A 1 -19.28 -12.43 72.83
N PHE A 2 -18.31 -11.79 72.16
CA PHE A 2 -18.57 -10.78 71.12
C PHE A 2 -17.88 -11.26 69.84
N LYS A 3 -18.68 -11.51 68.79
CA LYS A 3 -18.23 -12.12 67.54
C LYS A 3 -17.86 -11.01 66.54
N ARG A 4 -16.68 -11.14 65.95
CA ARG A 4 -16.01 -10.18 65.06
C ARG A 4 -16.80 -10.06 63.74
N TYR A 5 -17.21 -8.85 63.37
CA TYR A 5 -17.83 -8.58 62.08
C TYR A 5 -16.76 -8.42 60.99
N SER A 6 -16.92 -9.25 59.96
CA SER A 6 -16.06 -9.40 58.80
C SER A 6 -15.95 -8.09 58.02
N ALA A 7 -14.72 -7.61 57.85
CA ALA A 7 -14.39 -6.61 56.85
C ALA A 7 -14.25 -7.31 55.50
N ILE A 8 -15.29 -7.31 54.67
CA ILE A 8 -15.20 -7.69 53.25
C ILE A 8 -16.13 -6.77 52.46
N LEU A 9 -15.62 -5.67 51.92
CA LEU A 9 -16.27 -4.95 50.82
C LEU A 9 -15.34 -3.95 50.09
N THR A 10 -14.26 -4.41 49.45
CA THR A 10 -13.45 -3.56 48.53
C THR A 10 -12.73 -4.38 47.44
N LEU A 11 -13.47 -5.14 46.62
CA LEU A 11 -12.88 -5.82 45.46
C LEU A 11 -13.84 -5.90 44.26
N LEU A 12 -14.32 -4.76 43.77
CA LEU A 12 -15.17 -4.69 42.56
C LEU A 12 -14.91 -3.45 41.67
N LEU A 13 -13.65 -3.05 41.41
CA LEU A 13 -13.40 -1.91 40.52
C LEU A 13 -12.13 -1.98 39.65
N SER A 14 -11.74 -3.15 39.18
CA SER A 14 -10.62 -3.24 38.22
C SER A 14 -10.78 -4.45 37.29
N GLY A 15 -11.67 -4.33 36.31
CA GLY A 15 -11.95 -5.41 35.37
C GLY A 15 -12.59 -4.93 34.07
N CYS A 16 -12.10 -3.86 33.46
CA CYS A 16 -12.54 -3.45 32.11
C CYS A 16 -11.41 -3.47 31.05
N GLY A 17 -10.13 -3.53 31.46
CA GLY A 17 -9.00 -3.50 30.54
C GLY A 17 -8.50 -4.86 30.03
N ALA A 18 -8.76 -5.94 30.77
CA ALA A 18 -8.21 -7.26 30.44
C ALA A 18 -9.00 -8.01 29.35
N TRP A 19 -10.30 -7.70 29.18
CA TRP A 19 -11.17 -8.43 28.25
C TRP A 19 -10.98 -8.04 26.77
N GLN A 20 -10.52 -6.81 26.51
CA GLN A 20 -10.21 -6.37 25.15
C GLN A 20 -8.95 -7.07 24.61
N ALA A 21 -7.92 -7.24 25.44
CA ALA A 21 -6.66 -7.87 25.04
C ALA A 21 -6.81 -9.37 24.63
N VAL A 22 -7.72 -10.11 25.25
CA VAL A 22 -8.02 -11.52 24.87
C VAL A 22 -8.85 -11.62 23.59
N SER A 23 -9.74 -10.64 23.36
CA SER A 23 -10.55 -10.58 22.14
C SER A 23 -9.68 -10.29 20.91
N ASP A 24 -8.74 -9.34 21.03
CA ASP A 24 -7.84 -8.98 19.93
C ASP A 24 -6.83 -10.10 19.60
N THR A 25 -6.30 -10.80 20.61
CA THR A 25 -5.31 -11.87 20.39
C THR A 25 -5.88 -13.11 19.71
N SER A 26 -7.13 -13.49 20.01
CA SER A 26 -7.77 -14.64 19.39
C SER A 26 -8.09 -14.41 17.90
N VAL A 27 -8.60 -13.23 17.53
CA VAL A 27 -8.88 -12.87 16.12
C VAL A 27 -7.59 -12.87 15.29
N VAL A 28 -6.48 -12.36 15.82
CA VAL A 28 -5.17 -12.38 15.15
C VAL A 28 -4.66 -13.81 14.93
N ALA A 29 -4.82 -14.70 15.92
CA ALA A 29 -4.39 -16.09 15.80
C ALA A 29 -5.20 -16.90 14.76
N TYR A 30 -6.52 -16.67 14.68
CA TYR A 30 -7.36 -17.34 13.68
C TYR A 30 -7.11 -16.83 12.25
N ASP A 31 -6.91 -15.52 12.07
CA ASP A 31 -6.58 -14.94 10.75
C ASP A 31 -5.21 -15.45 10.28
N ALA A 32 -4.20 -15.45 11.14
CA ALA A 32 -2.84 -15.86 10.79
C ALA A 32 -2.72 -17.33 10.31
N VAL A 33 -3.54 -18.24 10.83
CA VAL A 33 -3.46 -19.67 10.52
C VAL A 33 -4.27 -20.06 9.27
N PHE A 34 -5.41 -19.40 9.02
CA PHE A 34 -6.32 -19.77 7.93
C PHE A 34 -6.40 -18.75 6.80
N HIS A 35 -5.93 -17.52 7.01
CA HIS A 35 -5.86 -16.44 6.03
C HIS A 35 -4.46 -15.84 6.04
N ARG A 36 -3.55 -16.36 5.22
CA ARG A 36 -2.20 -15.79 5.02
C ARG A 36 -2.32 -14.34 4.53
N ARG A 37 -2.42 -13.39 5.45
CA ARG A 37 -2.67 -11.98 5.14
C ARG A 37 -1.35 -11.30 4.83
N VAL A 38 -1.30 -10.57 3.71
CA VAL A 38 -0.21 -9.63 3.49
C VAL A 38 -0.50 -8.42 4.37
N GLU A 39 0.33 -8.19 5.38
CA GLU A 39 0.09 -7.13 6.37
C GLU A 39 0.56 -5.76 5.89
N GLU A 40 1.57 -5.74 5.02
CA GLU A 40 2.19 -4.53 4.50
C GLU A 40 2.39 -4.57 2.99
N VAL A 41 2.20 -3.42 2.36
CA VAL A 41 2.57 -3.17 0.98
C VAL A 41 3.98 -2.58 0.99
N ASN A 42 4.96 -3.38 0.57
CA ASN A 42 6.36 -2.98 0.43
C ASN A 42 6.72 -2.85 -1.06
N VAL A 43 7.18 -1.67 -1.47
CA VAL A 43 7.55 -1.36 -2.86
C VAL A 43 8.95 -0.77 -2.88
N ASP A 44 9.87 -1.47 -3.54
CA ASP A 44 11.23 -1.00 -3.80
C ASP A 44 11.36 -0.52 -5.24
N LEU A 45 11.79 0.72 -5.41
CA LEU A 45 11.97 1.39 -6.69
C LEU A 45 13.46 1.66 -6.91
N SER A 46 13.95 1.34 -8.10
CA SER A 46 15.33 1.63 -8.52
C SER A 46 15.32 2.21 -9.92
N ALA A 47 16.07 3.29 -10.15
CA ALA A 47 16.18 3.95 -11.43
C ALA A 47 17.59 3.87 -12.01
N ARG A 48 17.67 3.86 -13.36
CA ARG A 48 18.93 4.05 -14.08
C ARG A 48 19.33 5.53 -14.08
N ALA A 49 20.58 5.83 -14.40
CA ALA A 49 21.09 7.20 -14.51
C ALA A 49 20.39 7.99 -15.64
N GLU A 50 19.91 7.31 -16.68
CA GLU A 50 19.19 7.89 -17.83
C GLU A 50 17.66 7.88 -17.61
N LEU A 51 17.21 8.23 -16.41
CA LEU A 51 15.78 8.27 -16.07
C LEU A 51 15.11 9.50 -16.68
N ASN A 52 13.97 9.30 -17.35
CA ASN A 52 13.03 10.36 -17.78
C ASN A 52 13.74 11.58 -18.41
N PRO A 53 14.45 11.41 -19.54
CA PRO A 53 15.15 12.50 -20.18
C PRO A 53 14.17 13.58 -20.68
N ASP A 54 14.50 14.85 -20.46
CA ASP A 54 13.78 15.97 -21.03
C ASP A 54 14.07 16.13 -22.54
N SER A 55 13.52 17.17 -23.18
CA SER A 55 13.78 17.45 -24.60
C SER A 55 15.25 17.75 -24.93
N ALA A 56 16.06 18.11 -23.93
CA ALA A 56 17.51 18.33 -24.05
C ALA A 56 18.34 17.09 -23.67
N GLY A 57 17.69 15.96 -23.36
CA GLY A 57 18.35 14.71 -22.97
C GLY A 57 18.82 14.66 -21.52
N ARG A 58 18.47 15.65 -20.69
CA ARG A 58 18.86 15.67 -19.28
C ARG A 58 17.95 14.75 -18.49
N SER A 59 18.53 13.82 -17.72
CA SER A 59 17.76 12.94 -16.85
C SER A 59 16.99 13.73 -15.80
N THR A 60 15.74 13.36 -15.57
CA THR A 60 14.89 14.00 -14.57
C THR A 60 14.23 12.97 -13.67
N SER A 61 13.77 13.41 -12.50
CA SER A 61 13.09 12.54 -11.55
C SER A 61 11.71 12.11 -12.07
N VAL A 62 11.21 11.00 -11.54
CA VAL A 62 9.87 10.48 -11.86
C VAL A 62 9.06 10.38 -10.57
N ALA A 63 7.85 10.94 -10.58
CA ALA A 63 6.88 10.68 -9.54
C ALA A 63 6.27 9.30 -9.76
N VAL A 64 6.18 8.50 -8.70
CA VAL A 64 5.54 7.18 -8.70
C VAL A 64 4.45 7.18 -7.64
N ARG A 65 3.25 6.75 -8.01
CA ARG A 65 2.13 6.54 -7.09
C ARG A 65 1.78 5.07 -7.02
N VAL A 66 1.52 4.58 -5.82
CA VAL A 66 1.07 3.22 -5.54
C VAL A 66 -0.31 3.31 -4.91
N TYR A 67 -1.27 2.60 -5.49
CA TYR A 67 -2.66 2.58 -5.08
C TYR A 67 -3.03 1.19 -4.57
N GLN A 68 -3.71 1.15 -3.43
CA GLN A 68 -4.43 -0.02 -2.93
C GLN A 68 -5.88 0.07 -3.40
N LEU A 69 -6.35 -0.92 -4.17
CA LEU A 69 -7.66 -0.89 -4.83
C LEU A 69 -8.51 -2.14 -4.51
N LYS A 70 -9.83 -1.96 -4.43
CA LYS A 70 -10.83 -3.04 -4.40
C LYS A 70 -11.03 -3.70 -5.77
N ASP A 71 -11.13 -2.90 -6.83
CA ASP A 71 -11.17 -3.35 -8.23
C ASP A 71 -10.18 -2.51 -9.06
N ARG A 72 -9.63 -3.11 -10.12
CA ARG A 72 -8.70 -2.47 -11.05
C ARG A 72 -9.39 -1.76 -12.23
N LYS A 73 -10.68 -2.02 -12.50
CA LYS A 73 -11.38 -1.54 -13.70
C LYS A 73 -11.25 -0.04 -13.93
N ARG A 74 -11.44 0.78 -12.89
CA ARG A 74 -11.32 2.24 -13.00
C ARG A 74 -9.89 2.69 -13.28
N PHE A 75 -8.91 2.05 -12.67
CA PHE A 75 -7.50 2.33 -12.93
C PHE A 75 -7.11 1.96 -14.36
N ASP A 76 -7.59 0.81 -14.87
CA ASP A 76 -7.33 0.39 -16.24
C ASP A 76 -8.03 1.27 -17.29
N ALA A 77 -9.20 1.81 -16.95
CA ALA A 77 -9.97 2.70 -17.82
C ALA A 77 -9.49 4.17 -17.77
N ALA A 78 -8.85 4.58 -16.67
CA ALA A 78 -8.38 5.94 -16.49
C ALA A 78 -7.26 6.29 -17.46
N SER A 79 -7.36 7.46 -18.09
CA SER A 79 -6.27 7.95 -18.92
C SER A 79 -5.10 8.46 -18.06
N TYR A 80 -3.92 8.51 -18.66
CA TYR A 80 -2.72 9.01 -17.99
C TYR A 80 -2.88 10.43 -17.43
N GLY A 81 -3.51 11.34 -18.19
CA GLY A 81 -3.76 12.71 -17.74
C GLY A 81 -4.71 12.78 -16.54
N GLU A 82 -5.69 11.88 -16.50
CA GLU A 82 -6.62 11.81 -15.37
C GLU A 82 -5.95 11.31 -14.09
N LEU A 83 -5.06 10.32 -14.20
CA LEU A 83 -4.26 9.84 -13.06
C LEU A 83 -3.23 10.87 -12.57
N ILE A 84 -2.78 11.81 -13.42
CA ILE A 84 -1.91 12.91 -12.98
C ILE A 84 -2.68 13.97 -12.21
N VAL A 85 -3.82 14.40 -12.77
CA VAL A 85 -4.50 15.63 -12.32
C VAL A 85 -5.54 15.34 -11.24
N LYS A 86 -6.24 14.20 -11.34
CA LYS A 86 -7.45 13.91 -10.58
C LYS A 86 -7.59 12.43 -10.23
N ASP A 87 -6.51 11.79 -9.77
CA ASP A 87 -6.51 10.36 -9.41
C ASP A 87 -7.54 10.01 -8.34
N THR A 88 -7.59 10.75 -7.23
CA THR A 88 -8.53 10.49 -6.12
C THR A 88 -10.00 10.44 -6.57
N PRO A 89 -10.56 11.46 -7.23
CA PRO A 89 -11.96 11.39 -7.65
C PRO A 89 -12.21 10.30 -8.71
N VAL A 90 -11.25 10.05 -9.61
CA VAL A 90 -11.38 9.02 -10.66
C VAL A 90 -11.37 7.61 -10.06
N LEU A 91 -10.62 7.37 -8.99
CA LEU A 91 -10.46 6.05 -8.37
C LEU A 91 -11.30 5.89 -7.10
N SER A 92 -11.98 6.93 -6.64
CA SER A 92 -12.55 7.06 -5.29
C SER A 92 -13.34 5.84 -4.77
N GLU A 93 -14.20 5.25 -5.60
CA GLU A 93 -15.01 4.08 -5.22
C GLU A 93 -14.17 2.83 -4.93
N ASP A 94 -13.08 2.65 -5.67
CA ASP A 94 -12.23 1.47 -5.58
C ASP A 94 -10.99 1.73 -4.71
N LEU A 95 -10.61 2.99 -4.51
CA LEU A 95 -9.42 3.41 -3.77
C LEU A 95 -9.55 3.15 -2.27
N GLN A 96 -8.60 2.40 -1.71
CA GLN A 96 -8.49 2.14 -0.27
C GLN A 96 -7.42 3.01 0.38
N ALA A 97 -6.26 3.11 -0.26
CA ALA A 97 -5.15 3.93 0.19
C ALA A 97 -4.22 4.26 -0.98
N SER A 98 -3.40 5.28 -0.82
CA SER A 98 -2.34 5.61 -1.77
C SER A 98 -1.09 6.09 -1.05
N MET A 99 0.06 5.85 -1.66
CA MET A 99 1.37 6.34 -1.24
C MET A 99 2.12 6.82 -2.49
N ALA A 100 3.11 7.70 -2.32
CA ALA A 100 3.86 8.24 -3.44
C ALA A 100 5.34 8.44 -3.08
N ALA A 101 6.20 8.30 -4.07
CA ALA A 101 7.63 8.61 -4.00
C ALA A 101 8.05 9.40 -5.24
N VAL A 102 9.15 10.13 -5.12
CA VAL A 102 9.91 10.65 -6.25
C VAL A 102 11.20 9.86 -6.36
N VAL A 103 11.46 9.30 -7.54
CA VAL A 103 12.68 8.53 -7.82
C VAL A 103 13.62 9.40 -8.64
N ASN A 104 14.82 9.63 -8.13
CA ASN A 104 15.85 10.40 -8.82
C ASN A 104 16.63 9.51 -9.81
N PRO A 105 17.20 10.09 -10.89
CA PRO A 105 18.09 9.36 -11.78
C PRO A 105 19.25 8.70 -11.03
N GLY A 106 19.50 7.41 -11.30
CA GLY A 106 20.53 6.61 -10.62
C GLY A 106 20.24 6.28 -9.16
N GLY A 107 19.10 6.72 -8.63
CA GLY A 107 18.71 6.55 -7.24
C GLY A 107 17.75 5.38 -7.01
N ALA A 108 17.35 5.24 -5.75
CA ALA A 108 16.34 4.30 -5.30
C ALA A 108 15.40 4.97 -4.29
N ALA A 109 14.19 4.44 -4.17
CA ALA A 109 13.21 4.83 -3.16
C ALA A 109 12.44 3.58 -2.71
N SER A 110 12.11 3.51 -1.42
CA SER A 110 11.26 2.45 -0.88
C SER A 110 10.03 3.08 -0.24
N LEU A 111 8.89 2.43 -0.44
CA LEU A 111 7.63 2.79 0.18
C LEU A 111 7.09 1.59 0.95
N SER A 112 6.59 1.86 2.16
CA SER A 112 5.93 0.86 2.99
C SER A 112 4.72 1.47 3.67
N GLN A 113 3.60 0.74 3.66
CA GLN A 113 2.43 1.07 4.47
C GLN A 113 1.61 -0.20 4.77
N PRO A 114 0.81 -0.20 5.85
CA PRO A 114 -0.11 -1.28 6.13
C PRO A 114 -1.09 -1.53 4.97
N MET A 115 -1.36 -2.80 4.68
CA MET A 115 -2.36 -3.16 3.67
C MET A 115 -3.77 -2.95 4.23
N VAL A 116 -4.56 -2.13 3.55
CA VAL A 116 -5.94 -1.84 3.99
C VAL A 116 -6.83 -3.05 3.73
N LYS A 117 -7.68 -3.39 4.71
CA LYS A 117 -8.64 -4.50 4.57
C LYS A 117 -9.54 -4.28 3.35
N GLY A 118 -9.72 -5.32 2.53
CA GLY A 118 -10.51 -5.25 1.30
C GLY A 118 -9.73 -4.80 0.06
N THR A 119 -8.42 -4.59 0.17
CA THR A 119 -7.54 -4.40 -0.99
C THR A 119 -7.34 -5.72 -1.73
N GLU A 120 -7.71 -5.77 -3.00
CA GLU A 120 -7.46 -6.92 -3.88
C GLU A 120 -6.37 -6.66 -4.93
N TYR A 121 -6.09 -5.38 -5.23
CA TYR A 121 -5.15 -4.98 -6.26
C TYR A 121 -4.20 -3.91 -5.75
N ILE A 122 -2.95 -4.02 -6.18
CA ILE A 122 -1.95 -2.96 -6.05
C ILE A 122 -1.67 -2.45 -7.46
N ALA A 123 -1.90 -1.16 -7.67
CA ALA A 123 -1.62 -0.50 -8.94
C ALA A 123 -0.49 0.50 -8.76
N ILE A 124 0.46 0.50 -9.70
CA ILE A 124 1.60 1.42 -9.70
C ILE A 124 1.54 2.25 -10.98
N ALA A 125 1.63 3.56 -10.83
CA ALA A 125 1.71 4.52 -11.92
C ALA A 125 2.98 5.35 -11.80
N ALA A 126 3.81 5.34 -12.85
CA ALA A 126 4.99 6.19 -12.96
C ALA A 126 4.74 7.31 -13.99
N PHE A 127 5.01 8.56 -13.60
CA PHE A 127 4.67 9.73 -14.38
C PHE A 127 5.89 10.33 -15.09
N TYR A 128 6.09 9.91 -16.34
CA TYR A 128 7.14 10.39 -17.24
C TYR A 128 6.72 11.65 -18.00
N GLN A 129 7.68 12.52 -18.35
CA GLN A 129 7.41 13.76 -19.08
C GLN A 129 6.99 13.51 -20.53
N ASN A 130 7.67 12.58 -21.21
CA ASN A 130 7.41 12.21 -22.60
C ASN A 130 7.04 10.73 -22.70
N PRO A 131 5.77 10.35 -22.44
CA PRO A 131 5.35 8.95 -22.49
C PRO A 131 5.48 8.32 -23.89
N ASP A 132 5.60 9.15 -24.95
CA ASP A 132 5.50 8.71 -26.35
C ASP A 132 6.84 8.65 -27.10
N LYS A 133 7.98 9.07 -26.51
CA LYS A 133 9.26 9.26 -27.23
C LYS A 133 10.22 8.06 -27.28
N THR A 134 9.89 6.93 -26.70
CA THR A 134 10.68 5.72 -26.92
C THR A 134 9.98 4.87 -27.98
N GLY A 135 10.74 4.28 -28.93
CA GLY A 135 10.28 3.12 -29.74
C GLY A 135 9.95 1.86 -28.91
N THR A 136 9.89 2.06 -27.59
CA THR A 136 9.59 1.24 -26.43
C THR A 136 8.96 2.19 -25.38
N GLY A 137 7.93 2.96 -25.80
CA GLY A 137 7.19 4.05 -25.13
C GLY A 137 6.54 3.67 -23.82
N SER A 138 7.26 3.60 -22.69
CA SER A 138 6.71 3.02 -21.47
C SER A 138 5.82 4.01 -20.69
N ARG A 139 4.57 4.16 -21.14
CA ARG A 139 3.47 4.33 -20.18
C ARG A 139 3.48 3.10 -19.28
N SER A 140 3.97 3.22 -18.04
CA SER A 140 3.91 2.14 -17.07
C SER A 140 2.90 2.49 -15.97
N SER A 141 1.62 2.37 -16.30
CA SER A 141 0.58 2.11 -15.32
C SER A 141 0.29 0.60 -15.36
N ARG A 142 0.43 -0.09 -14.24
CA ARG A 142 0.10 -1.52 -14.15
C ARG A 142 -0.63 -1.79 -12.85
N ALA A 143 -1.83 -2.33 -12.98
CA ALA A 143 -2.52 -2.99 -11.88
C ALA A 143 -2.13 -4.47 -11.87
N SER A 144 -1.56 -4.92 -10.75
CA SER A 144 -1.35 -6.33 -10.45
C SER A 144 -2.33 -6.78 -9.40
N ARG A 145 -3.04 -7.88 -9.65
CA ARG A 145 -3.87 -8.52 -8.63
C ARG A 145 -2.95 -8.97 -7.50
N CYS A 146 -3.24 -8.51 -6.29
CA CYS A 146 -2.60 -9.01 -5.10
C CYS A 146 -3.15 -10.42 -4.86
N ARG A 147 -2.51 -11.43 -5.45
CA ARG A 147 -2.80 -12.81 -5.05
C ARG A 147 -2.15 -12.96 -3.69
N GLN A 148 -2.96 -13.17 -2.65
CA GLN A 148 -2.61 -13.42 -1.24
C GLN A 148 -1.75 -14.70 -1.11
N THR A 149 -0.61 -14.71 -1.78
CA THR A 149 0.45 -15.71 -1.65
C THR A 149 1.55 -15.05 -0.84
N ASN A 150 2.22 -15.84 -0.01
CA ASN A 150 3.23 -15.46 0.98
C ASN A 150 4.49 -14.76 0.39
N ARG A 151 4.31 -13.72 -0.41
CA ARG A 151 5.39 -12.98 -1.07
C ARG A 151 5.11 -11.50 -0.87
N SER A 152 5.51 -11.00 0.30
CA SER A 152 5.56 -9.58 0.70
C SER A 152 6.53 -8.73 -0.14
N SER A 153 7.10 -9.28 -1.20
CA SER A 153 8.10 -8.64 -2.05
C SER A 153 7.59 -8.57 -3.47
N TRP A 154 6.92 -7.46 -3.80
CA TRP A 154 6.70 -7.05 -5.17
C TRP A 154 8.03 -6.55 -5.72
N ARG A 155 8.91 -7.46 -6.14
CA ARG A 155 10.06 -7.12 -6.98
C ARG A 155 9.52 -6.80 -8.38
N GLY A 156 8.94 -5.61 -8.52
CA GLY A 156 8.59 -5.03 -9.80
C GLY A 156 9.87 -4.66 -10.52
N TRP A 157 10.46 -5.60 -11.25
CA TRP A 157 11.56 -5.32 -12.15
C TRP A 157 11.04 -4.39 -13.25
N ILE A 158 11.30 -3.08 -13.13
CA ILE A 158 11.43 -2.20 -14.30
C ILE A 158 12.78 -2.58 -14.96
N ARG A 159 12.84 -3.81 -15.49
CA ARG A 159 13.83 -4.25 -16.48
C ARG A 159 13.09 -4.38 -17.80
N ARG A 160 13.20 -3.33 -18.60
CA ARG A 160 14.01 -3.40 -19.82
C ARG A 160 14.45 -2.00 -20.20
#